data_AF-A0A1V1P1D0-F1
#
_entry.id   AF-A0A1V1P1D0-F1
#
_cell.length_a   1.000
_cell.length_b   1.000
_cell.length_c   1.000
_cell.angle_alpha   90.00
_cell.angle_beta   90.00
_cell.angle_gamma   90.00
#
_symmetry.space_group_name_H-M   'P 1'
#
loop_
_entity.id
_entity.type
_entity.pdbx_description
1 polymer ?
#
loop_
_entity_poly.entity_id
_entity_poly.type
_entity_poly.pdbx_seq_one_letter_code
_entity_poly.pdbx_strand_id
1 'polypeptide(L)'
;MYGGVSSLLGDETELDFFAALNSNPQLDNIHFDDVDFDLVRKKGNEKVQIDLFLFNKNSMAIIEVKRHLQSKHLDDLYNRIIPRFIRLFPEHKDKLLYAGLATYAIPKRAKPYVKKRIDKYGFALLTPNRDHTAINVDAQAMRAISV
;
A
#
# COMPACT_ATOMS: atom_id res chain seq x y z
N MET A 1 -14.90 15.30 17.50
CA MET A 1 -15.08 13.85 17.46
C MET A 1 -15.94 13.50 16.26
N TYR A 2 -15.36 12.93 15.21
CA TYR A 2 -16.08 12.33 14.08
C TYR A 2 -15.28 11.10 13.65
N GLY A 3 -15.64 9.93 14.18
CA GLY A 3 -14.89 8.69 13.93
C GLY A 3 -15.49 7.49 14.66
N GLY A 4 -16.81 7.34 14.60
CA GLY A 4 -17.53 6.35 15.41
C GLY A 4 -17.87 5.03 14.72
N VAL A 5 -17.71 4.92 13.40
CA VAL A 5 -18.05 3.69 12.64
C VAL A 5 -17.04 3.43 11.52
N SER A 6 -16.51 4.49 10.90
CA SER A 6 -15.51 4.38 9.82
C SER A 6 -14.11 3.94 10.28
N SER A 7 -13.75 4.17 11.55
CA SER A 7 -12.46 3.71 12.11
C SER A 7 -12.47 2.19 12.27
N LEU A 8 -13.46 1.64 12.97
CA LEU A 8 -13.56 0.19 13.22
C LEU A 8 -13.55 -0.64 11.91
N LEU A 9 -14.33 -0.22 10.90
CA LEU A 9 -14.38 -0.92 9.60
C LEU A 9 -13.12 -0.70 8.74
N GLY A 10 -12.41 0.41 8.93
CA GLY A 10 -11.12 0.69 8.29
C GLY A 10 -10.04 -0.21 8.86
N ASP A 11 -9.97 -0.25 10.19
CA ASP A 11 -9.04 -1.08 10.95
C ASP A 11 -9.25 -2.57 10.63
N GLU A 12 -10.48 -3.06 10.53
CA GLU A 12 -10.78 -4.44 10.10
C GLU A 12 -10.27 -4.73 8.68
N THR A 13 -10.48 -3.79 7.74
CA THR A 13 -10.04 -3.96 6.35
C THR A 13 -8.52 -4.02 6.27
N GLU A 14 -7.82 -3.17 7.02
CA GLU A 14 -6.36 -3.16 7.11
C GLU A 14 -5.82 -4.46 7.73
N LEU A 15 -6.44 -4.95 8.79
CA LEU A 15 -6.06 -6.19 9.48
C LEU A 15 -6.18 -7.42 8.59
N ASP A 16 -7.19 -7.49 7.71
CA ASP A 16 -7.34 -8.62 6.78
C ASP A 16 -6.16 -8.69 5.78
N PHE A 17 -5.81 -7.55 5.18
CA PHE A 17 -4.66 -7.49 4.25
C PHE A 17 -3.33 -7.70 4.98
N PHE A 18 -3.21 -7.21 6.22
CA PHE A 18 -2.07 -7.49 7.07
C PHE A 18 -1.92 -8.98 7.33
N ALA A 19 -2.97 -9.67 7.78
CA ALA A 19 -2.92 -11.10 8.06
C ALA A 19 -2.51 -11.92 6.82
N ALA A 20 -3.06 -11.55 5.65
CA ALA A 20 -2.73 -12.21 4.40
C ALA A 20 -1.25 -12.01 4.00
N LEU A 21 -0.74 -10.79 4.06
CA LEU A 21 0.66 -10.49 3.74
C LEU A 21 1.63 -10.99 4.81
N ASN A 22 1.26 -10.99 6.08
CA ASN A 22 2.10 -11.53 7.14
C ASN A 22 2.24 -13.06 7.03
N SER A 23 1.21 -13.74 6.52
CA SER A 23 1.29 -15.18 6.23
C SER A 23 2.07 -15.50 4.95
N ASN A 24 2.04 -14.62 3.94
CA ASN A 24 2.81 -14.77 2.70
C ASN A 24 3.30 -13.39 2.22
N PRO A 25 4.45 -12.92 2.73
CA PRO A 25 4.94 -11.56 2.50
C PRO A 25 5.57 -11.44 1.13
N GLN A 26 4.74 -11.45 0.09
CA GLN A 26 5.20 -11.49 -1.29
C GLN A 26 4.41 -10.52 -2.17
N LEU A 27 5.14 -9.74 -2.97
CA LEU A 27 4.59 -8.97 -4.08
C LEU A 27 5.29 -9.40 -5.36
N ASP A 28 4.55 -9.99 -6.30
CA ASP A 28 5.10 -10.61 -7.50
C ASP A 28 6.21 -11.64 -7.18
N ASN A 29 7.42 -11.46 -7.68
CA ASN A 29 8.59 -12.31 -7.42
C ASN A 29 9.44 -11.83 -6.22
N ILE A 30 8.97 -10.82 -5.47
CA ILE A 30 9.70 -10.22 -4.35
C ILE A 30 9.13 -10.76 -3.04
N HIS A 31 9.93 -11.55 -2.33
CA HIS A 31 9.65 -11.97 -0.96
C HIS A 31 10.21 -10.95 0.03
N PHE A 32 9.42 -10.57 1.02
CA PHE A 32 9.81 -9.70 2.11
C PHE A 32 10.04 -10.53 3.37
N ASP A 33 10.91 -10.04 4.26
CA ASP A 33 11.24 -10.73 5.51
C ASP A 33 10.22 -10.39 6.61
N ASP A 34 9.75 -9.13 6.61
CA ASP A 34 8.88 -8.56 7.63
C ASP A 34 7.73 -7.75 7.03
N VAL A 35 6.62 -7.67 7.78
CA VAL A 35 5.44 -6.83 7.50
C VAL A 35 5.07 -6.06 8.77
N ASP A 36 5.17 -4.74 8.72
CA ASP A 36 4.71 -3.84 9.78
C ASP A 36 3.30 -3.31 9.47
N PHE A 37 2.47 -3.24 10.51
CA PHE A 37 1.11 -2.70 10.48
C PHE A 37 1.06 -1.30 11.12
N ASP A 38 0.34 -0.37 10.49
CA ASP A 38 0.14 1.01 10.96
C ASP A 38 1.46 1.72 11.32
N LEU A 39 2.42 1.70 10.38
CA LEU A 39 3.71 2.33 10.58
C LEU A 39 3.56 3.86 10.59
N VAL A 40 3.84 4.46 11.74
CA VAL A 40 3.78 5.91 11.94
C VAL A 40 5.16 6.47 12.22
N ARG A 41 5.53 7.53 11.49
CA ARG A 41 6.70 8.36 11.82
C ARG A 41 6.37 9.84 11.80
N LYS A 42 6.85 10.56 12.81
CA LYS A 42 6.75 12.01 12.93
C LYS A 42 8.14 12.60 13.17
N LYS A 43 8.50 13.64 12.43
CA LYS A 43 9.72 14.44 12.64
C LYS A 43 9.39 15.92 12.45
N GLY A 44 9.51 16.69 13.53
CA GLY A 44 9.05 18.08 13.54
C GLY A 44 7.57 18.18 13.17
N ASN A 45 7.28 18.93 12.10
CA ASN A 45 5.92 19.15 11.60
C ASN A 45 5.50 18.15 10.50
N GLU A 46 6.39 17.26 10.07
CA GLU A 46 6.06 16.21 9.11
C GLU A 46 5.62 14.93 9.85
N LYS A 47 4.53 14.33 9.37
CA LYS A 47 4.04 13.01 9.78
C LYS A 47 3.68 12.21 8.53
N VAL A 48 4.05 10.94 8.52
CA VAL A 48 3.53 9.93 7.59
C VAL A 48 2.99 8.76 8.40
N GLN A 49 1.91 8.18 7.89
CA GLN A 49 1.31 6.93 8.34
C GLN A 49 1.21 6.06 7.09
N ILE A 50 1.56 4.79 7.23
CA ILE A 50 1.56 3.79 6.18
C ILE A 50 0.79 2.59 6.73
N ASP A 51 -0.28 2.21 6.04
CA ASP A 51 -1.16 1.15 6.52
C ASP A 51 -0.39 -0.18 6.65
N LEU A 52 0.35 -0.59 5.60
CA LEU A 52 1.25 -1.75 5.65
C LEU A 52 2.62 -1.42 5.05
N PHE A 53 3.69 -1.80 5.75
CA PHE A 53 5.07 -1.62 5.31
C PHE A 53 5.79 -2.98 5.27
N LEU A 54 6.24 -3.38 4.09
CA LEU A 54 6.97 -4.63 3.91
C LEU A 54 8.43 -4.31 3.64
N PHE A 55 9.34 -5.11 4.18
CA PHE A 55 10.76 -4.92 3.91
C PHE A 55 11.56 -6.21 3.97
N ASN A 56 12.65 -6.23 3.22
CA ASN A 56 13.73 -7.17 3.36
C ASN A 56 15.06 -6.41 3.31
N LYS A 57 16.16 -7.14 3.14
CA LYS A 57 17.50 -6.56 2.98
C LYS A 57 17.61 -5.54 1.83
N ASN A 58 16.99 -5.79 0.68
CA ASN A 58 17.22 -5.07 -0.58
C ASN A 58 16.05 -4.18 -1.03
N SER A 59 14.85 -4.46 -0.54
CA SER A 59 13.59 -3.93 -1.05
C SER A 59 12.64 -3.56 0.07
N MET A 60 11.74 -2.63 -0.22
CA MET A 60 10.63 -2.22 0.62
C MET A 60 9.37 -2.06 -0.21
N ALA A 61 8.21 -2.19 0.42
CA ALA A 61 6.93 -1.82 -0.18
C ALA A 61 6.05 -1.04 0.79
N ILE A 62 5.38 -0.01 0.28
CA ILE A 62 4.33 0.74 0.98
C ILE A 62 2.99 0.34 0.38
N ILE A 63 2.10 -0.23 1.18
CA ILE A 63 0.73 -0.58 0.75
C ILE A 63 -0.27 0.28 1.50
N GLU A 64 -1.06 1.04 0.75
CA GLU A 64 -2.21 1.78 1.27
C GLU A 64 -3.48 0.97 1.10
N VAL A 65 -4.24 0.80 2.17
CA VAL A 65 -5.47 0.01 2.17
C VAL A 65 -6.67 0.95 2.05
N LYS A 66 -7.59 0.63 1.13
CA LYS A 66 -8.83 1.39 0.96
C LYS A 66 -9.98 0.44 0.66
N ARG A 67 -11.05 0.47 1.47
CA ARG A 67 -12.27 -0.32 1.23
C ARG A 67 -12.83 -0.15 -0.19
N HIS A 68 -12.88 1.09 -0.67
CA HIS A 68 -13.28 1.43 -2.03
C HIS A 68 -12.23 2.29 -2.73
N LEU A 69 -11.51 1.71 -3.68
CA LEU A 69 -10.41 2.40 -4.35
C LEU A 69 -10.90 3.38 -5.42
N GLN A 70 -10.36 4.60 -5.39
CA GLN A 70 -10.54 5.64 -6.40
C GLN A 70 -9.18 6.13 -6.89
N SER A 71 -9.12 6.71 -8.09
CA SER A 71 -7.85 7.19 -8.68
C SER A 71 -7.13 8.21 -7.79
N LYS A 72 -7.86 9.04 -7.05
CA LYS A 72 -7.29 10.02 -6.11
C LYS A 72 -6.45 9.38 -5.00
N HIS A 73 -6.72 8.13 -4.61
CA HIS A 73 -5.93 7.43 -3.60
C HIS A 73 -4.54 7.06 -4.15
N LEU A 74 -4.46 6.71 -5.44
CA LEU A 74 -3.17 6.48 -6.11
C LEU A 74 -2.40 7.78 -6.27
N ASP A 75 -3.09 8.86 -6.63
CA ASP A 75 -2.48 10.19 -6.69
C ASP A 75 -1.96 10.64 -5.32
N ASP A 76 -2.65 10.29 -4.23
CA ASP A 76 -2.25 10.63 -2.87
C ASP A 76 -1.04 9.81 -2.40
N LEU A 77 -1.04 8.50 -2.65
CA LEU A 77 0.11 7.64 -2.39
C LEU A 77 1.36 8.17 -3.11
N TYR A 78 1.24 8.45 -4.41
CA TYR A 78 2.34 8.93 -5.25
C TYR A 78 2.84 10.33 -4.88
N ASN A 79 1.95 11.32 -4.75
CA ASN A 79 2.35 12.72 -4.60
C ASN A 79 2.59 13.13 -3.14
N ARG A 80 2.08 12.37 -2.16
CA ARG A 80 2.13 12.77 -0.75
C ARG A 80 2.82 11.75 0.15
N ILE A 81 2.38 10.50 0.13
CA ILE A 81 2.81 9.49 1.11
C ILE A 81 4.24 9.05 0.81
N ILE A 82 4.53 8.63 -0.42
CA ILE A 82 5.87 8.22 -0.86
C ILE A 82 6.92 9.33 -0.63
N PRO A 83 6.73 10.58 -1.09
CA PRO A 83 7.70 11.65 -0.84
C PRO A 83 7.95 11.93 0.65
N ARG A 84 6.93 11.82 1.50
CA ARG A 84 7.09 11.98 2.96
C ARG A 84 7.85 10.81 3.57
N PHE A 85 7.54 9.58 3.16
CA PHE A 85 8.27 8.40 3.60
C PHE A 85 9.76 8.54 3.30
N ILE A 86 10.12 8.89 2.06
CA ILE A 86 11.52 9.07 1.64
C ILE A 86 12.25 10.08 2.53
N ARG A 87 11.63 11.22 2.85
CA ARG A 87 12.23 12.24 3.72
C ARG A 87 12.33 11.80 5.19
N LEU A 88 11.36 11.03 5.66
CA LEU A 88 11.26 10.62 7.06
C LEU A 88 12.04 9.34 7.38
N PHE A 89 12.36 8.52 6.37
CA PHE A 89 13.09 7.26 6.50
C PHE A 89 14.38 7.24 5.65
N PRO A 90 15.31 8.20 5.87
CA PRO A 90 16.56 8.28 5.09
C PRO A 90 17.47 7.05 5.28
N GLU A 91 17.30 6.28 6.34
CA GLU A 91 18.02 5.03 6.60
C GLU A 91 17.74 3.94 5.55
N HIS A 92 16.73 4.12 4.69
CA HIS A 92 16.36 3.15 3.66
C HIS A 92 16.66 3.59 2.23
N LYS A 93 17.42 4.67 2.04
CA LYS A 93 17.74 5.25 0.73
C LYS A 93 18.39 4.29 -0.28
N ASP A 94 19.07 3.25 0.20
CA ASP A 94 19.82 2.30 -0.63
C ASP A 94 18.97 1.06 -1.00
N LYS A 95 17.69 1.03 -0.58
CA LYS A 95 16.75 -0.06 -0.90
C LYS A 95 15.83 0.33 -2.05
N LEU A 96 15.41 -0.66 -2.84
CA LEU A 96 14.38 -0.46 -3.86
C LEU A 96 13.02 -0.25 -3.19
N LEU A 97 12.36 0.87 -3.48
CA LEU A 97 11.03 1.15 -2.98
C LEU A 97 9.98 0.75 -4.01
N TYR A 98 9.02 -0.08 -3.60
CA TYR A 98 7.80 -0.39 -4.35
C TYR A 98 6.59 0.22 -3.63
N ALA A 99 5.48 0.33 -4.32
CA ALA A 99 4.24 0.75 -3.67
C ALA A 99 3.02 0.09 -4.30
N GLY A 100 1.93 0.03 -3.54
CA GLY A 100 0.69 -0.57 -3.99
C GLY A 100 -0.51 -0.07 -3.22
N LEU A 101 -1.69 -0.45 -3.70
CA LEU A 101 -2.93 -0.28 -2.95
C LEU A 101 -3.64 -1.60 -2.78
N ALA A 102 -4.17 -1.81 -1.58
CA ALA A 102 -5.05 -2.93 -1.27
C ALA A 102 -6.50 -2.45 -1.22
N THR A 103 -7.42 -3.22 -1.82
CA THR A 103 -8.84 -2.85 -1.84
C THR A 103 -9.78 -4.03 -1.99
N TYR A 104 -10.94 -3.95 -1.36
CA TYR A 104 -12.04 -4.89 -1.57
C TYR A 104 -12.78 -4.63 -2.88
N ALA A 105 -12.88 -3.38 -3.31
CA ALA A 105 -13.64 -3.04 -4.49
C ALA A 105 -13.18 -1.76 -5.19
N ILE A 106 -13.15 -1.83 -6.52
CA ILE A 106 -13.01 -0.65 -7.38
C ILE A 106 -14.37 -0.36 -8.01
N PRO A 107 -15.02 0.79 -7.69
CA PRO A 107 -16.27 1.20 -8.32
C PRO A 107 -16.16 1.18 -9.85
N LYS A 108 -17.19 0.71 -10.56
CA LYS A 108 -17.17 0.53 -12.02
C LYS A 108 -16.68 1.78 -12.78
N ARG A 109 -17.15 2.96 -12.36
CA ARG A 109 -16.74 4.26 -12.92
C ARG A 109 -15.27 4.62 -12.67
N ALA A 110 -14.67 4.12 -11.59
CA ALA A 110 -13.29 4.40 -11.20
C ALA A 110 -12.28 3.48 -11.88
N LYS A 111 -12.69 2.25 -12.26
CA LYS A 111 -11.82 1.23 -12.89
C LYS A 111 -10.88 1.76 -13.98
N PRO A 112 -11.35 2.48 -15.02
CA PRO A 112 -10.44 2.95 -16.08
C PRO A 112 -9.38 3.94 -15.55
N TYR A 113 -9.75 4.81 -14.61
CA TYR A 113 -8.84 5.79 -14.03
C TYR A 113 -7.86 5.15 -13.04
N VAL A 114 -8.31 4.17 -12.26
CA VAL A 114 -7.45 3.38 -11.36
C VAL A 114 -6.42 2.62 -12.18
N LYS A 115 -6.84 1.88 -13.22
CA LYS A 115 -5.92 1.17 -14.11
C LYS A 115 -4.87 2.11 -14.72
N LYS A 116 -5.33 3.25 -15.26
CA LYS A 116 -4.43 4.28 -15.81
C LYS A 116 -3.39 4.76 -14.80
N ARG A 117 -3.74 4.88 -13.51
CA ARG A 117 -2.81 5.30 -12.45
C ARG A 117 -1.89 4.20 -11.98
N ILE A 118 -2.37 2.97 -11.87
CA ILE A 118 -1.55 1.78 -11.61
C ILE A 118 -0.45 1.68 -12.66
N ASP A 119 -0.82 1.70 -13.94
CA ASP A 119 0.13 1.62 -15.06
C ASP A 119 1.11 2.82 -15.03
N LYS A 120 0.57 4.03 -14.84
CA LYS A 120 1.37 5.27 -14.84
C LYS A 120 2.37 5.32 -13.69
N TYR A 121 2.00 4.92 -12.47
CA TYR A 121 2.86 5.02 -11.29
C TYR A 121 3.68 3.77 -11.04
N GLY A 122 3.28 2.65 -11.66
CA GLY A 122 3.94 1.36 -11.49
C GLY A 122 3.69 0.76 -10.13
N PHE A 123 2.43 0.84 -9.69
CA PHE A 123 2.00 0.32 -8.40
C PHE A 123 1.50 -1.11 -8.51
N ALA A 124 1.59 -1.88 -7.44
CA ALA A 124 0.84 -3.12 -7.28
C ALA A 124 -0.62 -2.84 -6.89
N LEU A 125 -1.53 -3.75 -7.24
CA LEU A 125 -2.92 -3.75 -6.79
C LEU A 125 -3.22 -5.07 -6.09
N LEU A 126 -3.62 -4.97 -4.83
CA LEU A 126 -3.99 -6.12 -4.00
C LEU A 126 -5.51 -6.14 -3.86
N THR A 127 -6.09 -7.31 -4.09
CA THR A 127 -7.54 -7.54 -3.93
C THR A 127 -7.75 -8.90 -3.27
N PRO A 128 -8.82 -9.12 -2.49
CA PRO A 128 -9.13 -10.46 -2.03
C PRO A 128 -9.38 -11.39 -3.23
N ASN A 129 -9.08 -12.66 -3.06
CA ASN A 129 -9.59 -13.71 -3.94
C ASN A 129 -11.11 -13.85 -3.79
N ARG A 130 -11.73 -14.69 -4.62
CA ARG A 130 -13.20 -14.79 -4.70
C ARG A 130 -13.87 -15.23 -3.40
N ASP A 131 -13.17 -16.00 -2.56
CA ASP A 131 -13.68 -16.51 -1.28
C ASP A 131 -13.12 -15.74 -0.06
N HIS A 132 -12.34 -14.67 -0.29
CA HIS A 132 -11.74 -13.80 0.73
C HIS A 132 -10.80 -14.54 1.70
N THR A 133 -10.25 -15.68 1.30
CA THR A 133 -9.31 -16.47 2.11
C THR A 133 -7.84 -16.14 1.83
N ALA A 134 -7.58 -15.50 0.69
CA ALA A 134 -6.25 -15.07 0.28
C ALA A 134 -6.35 -13.76 -0.51
N ILE A 135 -5.19 -13.18 -0.84
CA ILE A 135 -5.10 -11.99 -1.68
C ILE A 135 -4.54 -12.34 -3.06
N ASN A 136 -5.10 -11.72 -4.09
CA ASN A 136 -4.50 -11.64 -5.41
C ASN A 136 -3.61 -10.39 -5.47
N VAL A 137 -2.39 -10.57 -5.94
CA VAL A 137 -1.46 -9.47 -6.23
C VAL A 137 -1.40 -9.28 -7.75
N ASP A 138 -1.94 -8.18 -8.25
CA ASP A 138 -1.70 -7.71 -9.62
C ASP A 138 -0.51 -6.74 -9.61
N ALA A 139 0.64 -7.23 -10.07
CA ALA A 139 1.89 -6.50 -10.09
C ALA A 139 2.43 -6.32 -11.52
N GLN A 140 1.60 -6.46 -12.56
CA GLN A 140 2.07 -6.38 -13.95
C GLN A 140 2.71 -5.02 -14.29
N ALA A 141 2.23 -3.95 -13.69
CA ALA A 141 2.79 -2.61 -13.84
C ALA A 141 3.89 -2.28 -12.82
N MET A 142 4.06 -3.13 -11.79
CA MET A 142 4.88 -2.84 -10.63
C MET A 142 6.34 -2.63 -11.04
N ARG A 143 6.93 -1.53 -10.56
CA ARG A 143 8.35 -1.25 -10.75
C ARG A 143 8.88 -0.47 -9.55
N ALA A 144 10.19 -0.55 -9.35
CA ALA A 144 10.84 0.24 -8.32
C ALA A 144 10.62 1.73 -8.61
N ILE A 145 10.26 2.46 -7.57
CA ILE A 145 10.10 3.91 -7.59
C ILE A 145 11.50 4.50 -7.51
N SER A 146 11.91 5.18 -8.58
CA SER A 146 13.14 5.96 -8.57
C SER A 146 12.98 7.13 -7.60
N VAL A 147 13.88 7.17 -6.62
CA VAL A 147 13.95 8.16 -5.55
C VAL A 147 14.92 9.27 -5.91
#